data_AF-A0A7K1V8A0-F1
#
_entry.id   AF-A0A7K1V8A0-F1
#
_cell.length_a   1.000
_cell.length_b   1.000
_cell.length_c   1.000
_cell.angle_alpha   90.00
_cell.angle_beta   90.00
_cell.angle_gamma   90.00
#
_symmetry.space_group_name_H-M   'P 1'
#
loop_
_entity.id
_entity.type
_entity.pdbx_description
1 polymer ?
#
loop_
_entity_poly.entity_id
_entity_poly.type
_entity_poly.pdbx_seq_one_letter_code
_entity_poly.pdbx_strand_id
1 'polypeptide(L)'
;MSSTEAARSSTWTAKPEPGPTSTTTAASNSSERTERANMDEPQARALAANYLEGFSSAERPLSLYPSSKDYSRCFTFGWNTQRYLETRNMSDSMGPGTGPIVVVKGSGDVWMLSSTPSFDTQLATYAAEHDIELAD
;
A
#
# COMPACT_ATOMS: atom_id res chain seq x y z
N MET A 1 30.71 63.06 -20.06
CA MET A 1 30.14 62.74 -18.74
C MET A 1 29.73 61.27 -18.77
N SER A 2 30.29 60.48 -17.83
CA SER A 2 29.86 59.15 -17.34
C SER A 2 29.82 57.99 -18.36
N SER A 3 30.76 57.03 -18.27
CA SER A 3 30.70 55.76 -17.49
C SER A 3 29.77 54.71 -18.12
N THR A 4 29.96 53.39 -18.13
CA THR A 4 31.03 52.39 -17.91
C THR A 4 30.27 51.04 -18.04
N GLU A 5 30.84 50.04 -18.74
CA GLU A 5 30.55 48.58 -18.67
C GLU A 5 29.12 48.05 -18.94
N ALA A 6 28.85 46.79 -19.28
CA ALA A 6 29.62 45.62 -19.74
C ALA A 6 28.61 44.59 -20.30
N ALA A 7 29.12 43.72 -21.18
CA ALA A 7 28.77 42.30 -21.37
C ALA A 7 27.29 41.87 -21.50
N ARG A 8 26.98 41.18 -22.60
CA ARG A 8 26.79 39.72 -22.60
C ARG A 8 26.49 39.15 -24.00
N SER A 9 27.10 37.99 -24.24
CA SER A 9 27.06 37.19 -25.45
C SER A 9 25.77 36.41 -25.64
N SER A 10 25.65 35.88 -26.87
CA SER A 10 24.98 34.63 -27.27
C SER A 10 23.54 34.78 -27.74
N THR A 11 23.31 34.38 -29.00
CA THR A 11 22.55 33.16 -29.34
C THR A 11 22.61 32.94 -30.85
N TRP A 12 23.29 31.86 -31.27
CA TRP A 12 23.25 31.37 -32.64
C TRP A 12 21.99 30.51 -32.83
N THR A 13 21.28 30.73 -33.94
CA THR A 13 20.12 29.96 -34.39
C THR A 13 20.48 29.21 -35.68
N ALA A 14 20.32 27.89 -35.68
CA ALA A 14 20.06 27.05 -36.87
C ALA A 14 19.45 25.72 -36.37
N LYS A 15 18.14 25.52 -36.47
CA LYS A 15 17.33 24.94 -37.57
C LYS A 15 17.20 23.38 -37.45
N PRO A 16 15.97 22.80 -37.55
CA PRO A 16 15.67 21.45 -37.07
C PRO A 16 15.81 20.36 -38.16
N GLU A 17 16.06 19.12 -37.75
CA GLU A 17 15.90 17.91 -38.58
C GLU A 17 15.01 16.84 -37.89
N PRO A 18 14.33 15.98 -38.68
CA PRO A 18 13.20 15.16 -38.26
C PRO A 18 13.61 13.79 -37.68
N GLY A 19 12.86 13.28 -36.70
CA GLY A 19 12.87 11.85 -36.33
C GLY A 19 11.91 11.02 -37.21
N PRO A 20 11.63 9.74 -36.89
CA PRO A 20 12.39 8.79 -36.08
C PRO A 20 12.70 7.48 -36.85
N THR A 21 13.88 6.91 -36.71
CA THR A 21 14.14 5.51 -37.14
C THR A 21 13.73 4.57 -36.02
N SER A 22 12.60 3.89 -36.19
CA SER A 22 12.18 2.77 -35.36
C SER A 22 13.17 1.60 -35.51
N THR A 23 14.11 1.48 -34.58
CA THR A 23 14.87 0.24 -34.41
C THR A 23 14.19 -0.60 -33.33
N THR A 24 13.54 -1.66 -33.81
CA THR A 24 13.16 -2.84 -33.05
C THR A 24 14.34 -3.36 -32.23
N THR A 25 14.26 -3.24 -30.91
CA THR A 25 14.96 -4.14 -29.97
C THR A 25 13.88 -4.79 -29.11
N ALA A 26 13.21 -5.77 -29.69
CA ALA A 26 12.48 -6.79 -28.94
C ALA A 26 13.46 -7.94 -28.70
N ALA A 27 14.06 -7.99 -27.51
CA ALA A 27 14.54 -9.19 -26.83
C ALA A 27 15.31 -8.81 -25.56
N SER A 28 14.57 -8.67 -24.46
CA SER A 28 15.05 -9.02 -23.12
C SER A 28 13.88 -9.62 -22.33
N ASN A 29 13.27 -10.67 -22.87
CA ASN A 29 12.52 -11.61 -22.06
C ASN A 29 13.54 -12.44 -21.29
N SER A 30 13.60 -12.32 -19.95
CA SER A 30 13.95 -13.42 -19.02
C SER A 30 13.95 -13.05 -17.53
N SER A 31 13.86 -11.78 -17.13
CA SER A 31 13.74 -11.44 -15.69
C SER A 31 12.29 -11.44 -15.18
N GLU A 32 11.31 -11.62 -16.06
CA GLU A 32 9.87 -11.62 -15.80
C GLU A 32 9.34 -12.94 -15.23
N ARG A 33 10.16 -13.68 -14.48
CA ARG A 33 9.79 -14.96 -13.87
C ARG A 33 10.21 -14.96 -12.40
N THR A 34 9.27 -14.55 -11.54
CA THR A 34 9.28 -14.70 -10.06
C THR A 34 9.86 -13.55 -9.23
N GLU A 35 9.69 -12.30 -9.65
CA GLU A 35 9.42 -11.26 -8.65
C GLU A 35 7.92 -11.35 -8.41
N ARG A 36 7.47 -12.24 -7.50
CA ARG A 36 6.07 -12.27 -7.06
C ARG A 36 5.77 -10.83 -6.65
N ALA A 37 4.94 -10.12 -7.40
CA ALA A 37 4.54 -8.75 -7.11
C ALA A 37 3.78 -8.76 -5.79
N ASN A 38 4.52 -8.83 -4.68
CA ASN A 38 3.97 -8.75 -3.35
C ASN A 38 3.45 -7.33 -3.22
N MET A 39 2.15 -7.22 -2.97
CA MET A 39 1.46 -5.97 -2.75
C MET A 39 2.25 -5.07 -1.78
N ASP A 40 2.36 -3.79 -2.12
CA ASP A 40 2.94 -2.76 -1.25
C ASP A 40 1.94 -2.26 -0.20
N GLU A 41 2.46 -1.61 0.84
CA GLU A 41 1.68 -1.15 1.99
C GLU A 41 0.57 -0.15 1.63
N PRO A 42 0.78 0.85 0.75
CA PRO A 42 -0.29 1.73 0.28
C PRO A 42 -1.43 0.97 -0.40
N GLN A 43 -1.12 0.02 -1.28
CA GLN A 43 -2.13 -0.80 -1.94
C GLN A 43 -2.88 -1.68 -0.93
N ALA A 44 -2.17 -2.31 0.01
CA ALA A 44 -2.78 -3.11 1.06
C ALA A 44 -3.67 -2.26 1.99
N ARG A 45 -3.27 -1.03 2.29
CA ARG A 45 -4.04 -0.09 3.09
C ARG A 45 -5.35 0.29 2.41
N ALA A 46 -5.34 0.51 1.09
CA ALA A 46 -6.56 0.80 0.34
C ALA A 46 -7.57 -0.35 0.42
N LEU A 47 -7.08 -1.60 0.31
CA LEU A 47 -7.92 -2.78 0.47
C LEU A 47 -8.47 -2.93 1.90
N ALA A 48 -7.64 -2.72 2.92
CA ALA A 48 -8.07 -2.73 4.30
C ALA A 48 -9.12 -1.63 4.60
N ALA A 49 -8.95 -0.45 4.02
CA ALA A 49 -9.89 0.66 4.18
C ALA A 49 -11.25 0.33 3.56
N ASN A 50 -11.26 -0.17 2.33
CA ASN A 50 -12.49 -0.59 1.65
C ASN A 50 -13.21 -1.73 2.41
N TYR A 51 -12.46 -2.69 2.94
CA TYR A 51 -13.02 -3.74 3.80
C TYR A 51 -13.62 -3.16 5.10
N LEU A 52 -12.93 -2.20 5.73
CA LEU A 52 -13.40 -1.54 6.95
C LEU A 52 -14.66 -0.70 6.71
N GLU A 53 -14.78 -0.05 5.55
CA GLU A 53 -15.96 0.73 5.17
C GLU A 53 -17.24 -0.11 5.19
N GLY A 54 -17.17 -1.41 4.90
CA GLY A 54 -18.29 -2.34 5.01
C GLY A 54 -18.85 -2.51 6.42
N PHE A 55 -18.07 -2.18 7.46
CA PHE A 55 -18.49 -2.20 8.86
C PHE A 55 -18.74 -0.80 9.43
N SER A 56 -18.37 0.24 8.69
CA SER A 56 -18.47 1.64 9.11
C SER A 56 -19.90 2.15 8.94
N SER A 57 -20.33 3.06 9.81
CA SER A 57 -21.64 3.71 9.71
C SER A 57 -21.53 5.20 9.97
N ALA A 58 -22.52 5.99 9.52
CA ALA A 58 -22.53 7.44 9.73
C ALA A 58 -22.50 7.84 11.22
N GLU A 59 -23.10 7.03 12.09
CA GLU A 59 -23.11 7.25 13.55
C GLU A 59 -21.80 6.79 14.21
N ARG A 60 -21.07 5.90 13.56
CA ARG A 60 -19.81 5.33 14.08
C ARG A 60 -18.81 5.13 12.94
N PRO A 61 -18.21 6.22 12.43
CA PRO A 61 -17.19 6.12 11.41
C PRO A 61 -15.99 5.35 11.94
N LEU A 62 -15.53 4.38 11.16
CA LEU A 62 -14.36 3.56 11.46
C LEU A 62 -13.16 4.00 10.61
N SER A 63 -11.98 3.96 11.21
CA SER A 63 -10.73 4.36 10.57
C SER A 63 -9.59 3.43 10.97
N LEU A 64 -8.66 3.22 10.03
CA LEU A 64 -7.42 2.49 10.27
C LEU A 64 -6.45 3.34 11.10
N TYR A 65 -5.59 2.70 11.88
CA TYR A 65 -4.43 3.38 12.46
C TYR A 65 -3.44 3.81 11.34
N PRO A 66 -2.67 4.89 11.57
CA PRO A 66 -1.67 5.33 10.60
C PRO A 66 -0.53 4.35 10.45
N SER A 67 -0.23 3.54 11.47
CA SER A 67 0.79 2.49 11.42
C SER A 67 0.18 1.15 11.01
N SER A 68 0.79 0.50 10.03
CA SER A 68 0.58 -0.92 9.72
C SER A 68 1.72 -1.76 10.31
N LYS A 69 1.46 -3.05 10.50
CA LYS A 69 2.54 -4.03 10.74
C LYS A 69 2.79 -4.79 9.46
N ASP A 70 4.03 -4.74 9.01
CA ASP A 70 4.52 -5.50 7.88
C ASP A 70 5.00 -6.87 8.37
N TYR A 71 4.40 -7.93 7.85
CA TYR A 71 4.90 -9.30 7.93
C TYR A 71 5.35 -9.75 6.53
N SER A 72 6.28 -10.69 6.46
CA SER A 72 6.82 -11.22 5.19
C SER A 72 5.75 -11.60 4.16
N ARG A 73 4.56 -12.03 4.60
CA ARG A 73 3.46 -12.45 3.73
C ARG A 73 2.21 -11.59 3.74
N CYS A 74 2.02 -10.72 4.74
CA CYS A 74 0.80 -9.97 4.91
C CYS A 74 1.05 -8.64 5.62
N PHE A 75 0.13 -7.71 5.46
CA PHE A 75 0.05 -6.52 6.30
C PHE A 75 -1.07 -6.69 7.30
N THR A 76 -0.87 -6.20 8.52
CA THR A 76 -1.99 -6.04 9.46
C THR A 76 -2.21 -4.58 9.80
N PHE A 77 -3.48 -4.20 9.78
CA PHE A 77 -3.95 -2.84 10.05
C PHE A 77 -4.86 -2.89 11.26
N GLY A 78 -4.41 -2.33 12.36
CA GLY A 78 -5.33 -2.05 13.45
C GLY A 78 -6.31 -0.94 13.02
N TRP A 79 -7.47 -0.92 13.65
CA TRP A 79 -8.50 0.07 13.39
C TRP A 79 -9.27 0.39 14.67
N ASN A 80 -9.99 1.50 14.66
CA ASN A 80 -10.95 1.84 15.72
C ASN A 80 -11.98 2.84 15.17
N THR A 81 -12.87 3.35 16.02
CA THR A 81 -13.70 4.50 15.64
C THR A 81 -12.81 5.71 15.38
N GLN A 82 -13.19 6.53 14.41
CA GLN A 82 -12.49 7.77 14.10
C GLN A 82 -12.39 8.67 15.34
N ARG A 83 -13.48 8.77 16.11
CA ARG A 83 -13.54 9.55 17.34
C ARG A 83 -12.51 9.07 18.37
N TYR A 84 -12.32 7.76 18.54
CA TYR A 84 -11.27 7.22 19.40
C TYR A 84 -9.86 7.60 18.90
N LEU A 85 -9.62 7.57 17.59
CA LEU A 85 -8.31 7.92 17.05
C LEU A 85 -7.95 9.39 17.31
N GLU A 86 -8.96 10.27 17.30
CA GLU A 86 -8.84 11.70 17.56
C GLU A 86 -8.73 12.02 19.05
N THR A 87 -9.62 11.48 19.89
CA THR A 87 -9.74 11.83 21.32
C THR A 87 -8.88 10.97 22.23
N ARG A 88 -8.52 9.76 21.79
CA ARG A 88 -7.91 8.69 22.60
C ARG A 88 -8.72 8.33 23.86
N ASN A 89 -10.01 8.69 23.89
CA ASN A 89 -10.92 8.37 24.97
C ASN A 89 -11.43 6.94 24.82
N MET A 90 -11.17 6.07 25.79
CA MET A 90 -11.59 4.67 25.74
C MET A 90 -13.11 4.47 25.59
N SER A 91 -13.93 5.42 26.05
CA SER A 91 -15.39 5.37 25.88
C SER A 91 -15.84 5.45 24.43
N ASP A 92 -15.00 6.00 23.55
CA ASP A 92 -15.26 6.09 22.11
C ASP A 92 -14.73 4.86 21.34
N SER A 93 -14.03 3.94 22.00
CA SER A 93 -13.44 2.74 21.38
C SER A 93 -14.52 1.73 20.98
N MET A 94 -14.26 0.93 19.94
CA MET A 94 -15.05 -0.26 19.61
C MET A 94 -15.05 -1.33 20.71
N GLY A 95 -14.16 -1.20 21.70
CA GLY A 95 -14.04 -2.13 22.82
C GLY A 95 -13.13 -3.33 22.49
N PRO A 96 -12.99 -4.27 23.44
CA PRO A 96 -12.20 -5.48 23.24
C PRO A 96 -12.88 -6.42 22.25
N GLY A 97 -12.10 -7.11 21.42
CA GLY A 97 -12.58 -8.19 20.54
C GLY A 97 -12.50 -7.89 19.04
N THR A 98 -12.30 -6.64 18.64
CA THR A 98 -12.05 -6.26 17.24
C THR A 98 -10.57 -6.38 16.91
N GLY A 99 -10.20 -7.49 16.29
CA GLY A 99 -8.84 -7.74 15.82
C GLY A 99 -8.47 -6.90 14.60
N PRO A 100 -7.17 -6.77 14.28
CA PRO A 100 -6.73 -6.03 13.11
C PRO A 100 -7.20 -6.70 11.81
N ILE A 101 -7.30 -5.89 10.77
CA ILE A 101 -7.55 -6.36 9.40
C ILE A 101 -6.23 -6.88 8.84
N VAL A 102 -6.26 -8.06 8.23
CA VAL A 102 -5.14 -8.72 7.57
C VAL A 102 -5.33 -8.58 6.06
N VAL A 103 -4.25 -8.22 5.37
CA VAL A 103 -4.20 -8.20 3.90
C VAL A 103 -3.05 -9.06 3.44
N VAL A 104 -3.33 -10.11 2.67
CA VAL A 104 -2.31 -11.05 2.19
C VAL A 104 -1.61 -10.46 0.96
N LYS A 105 -0.28 -10.34 0.99
CA LYS A 105 0.48 -9.66 -0.07
C LYS A 105 0.45 -10.38 -1.41
N GLY A 106 0.36 -11.71 -1.38
CA GLY A 106 0.40 -12.55 -2.59
C GLY A 106 -0.93 -12.62 -3.35
N SER A 107 -2.07 -12.53 -2.65
CA SER A 107 -3.41 -12.67 -3.23
C SER A 107 -4.25 -11.40 -3.16
N GLY A 108 -3.95 -10.48 -2.23
CA GLY A 108 -4.79 -9.33 -1.92
C GLY A 108 -6.02 -9.67 -1.08
N ASP A 109 -6.11 -10.89 -0.55
CA ASP A 109 -7.23 -11.27 0.30
C ASP A 109 -7.25 -10.46 1.59
N VAL A 110 -8.46 -10.06 1.99
CA VAL A 110 -8.70 -9.23 3.17
C VAL A 110 -9.64 -9.95 4.13
N TRP A 111 -9.23 -10.03 5.38
CA TRP A 111 -10.02 -10.63 6.45
C TRP A 111 -9.68 -9.98 7.79
N MET A 112 -10.44 -10.27 8.85
CA MET A 112 -10.21 -9.70 10.18
C MET A 112 -9.74 -10.79 11.14
N LEU A 113 -8.70 -10.51 11.93
CA LEU A 113 -8.25 -11.44 12.96
C LEU A 113 -9.33 -11.64 14.03
N SER A 114 -9.58 -12.90 14.36
CA SER A 114 -10.30 -13.28 15.58
C SER A 114 -9.37 -13.20 16.79
N SER A 115 -9.96 -13.09 17.99
CA SER A 115 -9.21 -13.09 19.26
C SER A 115 -8.59 -14.46 19.60
N THR A 116 -9.13 -15.55 19.04
CA THR A 116 -8.63 -16.92 19.19
C THR A 116 -8.92 -17.71 17.90
N PRO A 117 -8.02 -18.57 17.41
CA PRO A 117 -6.67 -18.93 17.89
C PRO A 117 -5.59 -17.84 17.62
N SER A 118 -4.29 -18.10 17.82
CA SER A 118 -3.21 -17.11 17.59
C SER A 118 -3.12 -16.66 16.13
N PHE A 119 -2.49 -15.50 15.87
CA PHE A 119 -2.30 -14.95 14.53
C PHE A 119 -1.65 -15.95 13.56
N ASP A 120 -0.52 -16.56 13.95
CA ASP A 120 0.19 -17.52 13.09
C ASP A 120 -0.68 -18.74 12.76
N THR A 121 -1.47 -19.22 13.71
CA THR A 121 -2.43 -20.32 13.48
C THR A 121 -3.54 -19.90 12.53
N GLN A 122 -4.10 -18.70 12.68
CA GLN A 122 -5.13 -18.20 11.76
C GLN A 122 -4.58 -18.04 10.34
N LEU A 123 -3.36 -17.52 10.19
CA LEU A 123 -2.70 -17.37 8.90
C LEU A 123 -2.36 -18.74 8.29
N ALA A 124 -1.92 -19.70 9.09
CA ALA A 124 -1.66 -21.09 8.67
C ALA A 124 -2.92 -21.78 8.16
N THR A 125 -4.03 -21.68 8.90
CA THR A 125 -5.32 -22.22 8.48
C THR A 125 -5.80 -21.56 7.19
N TYR A 126 -5.77 -20.23 7.12
CA TYR A 126 -6.17 -19.49 5.93
C TYR A 126 -5.38 -19.93 4.70
N ALA A 127 -4.05 -20.05 4.85
CA ALA A 127 -3.21 -20.44 3.74
C ALA A 127 -3.42 -21.89 3.29
N ALA A 128 -3.69 -22.81 4.22
CA ALA A 128 -4.05 -24.19 3.91
C ALA A 128 -5.40 -24.29 3.18
N GLU A 129 -6.38 -23.44 3.53
CA GLU A 129 -7.70 -23.41 2.87
C GLU A 129 -7.65 -22.79 1.47
N HIS A 130 -6.72 -21.86 1.23
CA HIS A 130 -6.62 -21.08 0.00
C HIS A 130 -5.45 -21.46 -0.92
N ASP A 131 -4.78 -22.60 -0.65
CA ASP A 131 -3.59 -23.09 -1.40
C ASP A 131 -2.46 -22.05 -1.48
N ILE A 132 -2.32 -21.23 -0.44
CA ILE A 132 -1.28 -20.20 -0.35
C ILE A 132 -0.04 -20.83 0.26
N GLU A 133 1.05 -20.85 -0.49
CA GLU A 133 2.33 -21.35 0.01
C GLU A 133 2.91 -20.41 1.07
N LEU A 134 2.94 -20.87 2.31
CA LEU A 134 3.62 -20.21 3.41
C LEU A 134 5.13 -20.55 3.34
N ALA A 135 5.94 -19.69 2.72
CA ALA A 135 7.42 -19.81 2.74
C ALA A 135 8.03 -19.76 4.16
N ASP A 136 8.38 -20.89 4.76
CA ASP A 136 8.95 -21.02 6.12
C ASP A 136 9.74 -19.81 6.66
#